data_AF-A0A8J4TZQ0-F1
#
_entry.id   AF-A0A8J4TZQ0-F1
#
_cell.length_a   1.000
_cell.length_b   1.000
_cell.length_c   1.000
_cell.angle_alpha   90.00
_cell.angle_beta   90.00
_cell.angle_gamma   90.00
#
_symmetry.space_group_name_H-M   'P 1'
#
loop_
_entity.id
_entity.type
_entity.pdbx_description
1 polymer ?
#
loop_
_entity_poly.entity_id
_entity_poly.type
_entity_poly.pdbx_seq_one_letter_code
_entity_poly.pdbx_strand_id
1 'polypeptide(L)' 'VQQLSRVGGSSVRDCVNKVMNRIMSNALMETFNMRGGGQLQKKPFRVTALYSIIQ' A
#
# COMPACT_ATOMS: atom_id res chain seq x y z
N VAL A 1 17.65 -3.06 -6.69
CA VAL A 1 16.28 -2.61 -7.05
C VAL A 1 15.64 -3.62 -8.03
N GLN A 2 15.29 -4.83 -7.57
CA GLN A 2 14.84 -5.94 -8.47
C GLN A 2 13.48 -6.57 -8.08
N GLN A 3 12.82 -6.07 -7.04
CA GLN A 3 11.62 -6.71 -6.48
C GLN A 3 10.29 -6.15 -7.04
N LEU A 4 10.28 -4.90 -7.50
CA LEU A 4 9.08 -4.27 -8.09
C LEU A 4 8.80 -4.76 -9.53
N SER A 5 9.84 -5.03 -10.33
CA SER A 5 9.71 -5.50 -11.71
C SER A 5 9.06 -6.89 -11.86
N ARG A 6 8.94 -7.65 -10.77
CA ARG A 6 8.23 -8.95 -10.72
C ARG A 6 6.79 -8.82 -10.25
N VAL A 7 6.30 -7.61 -10.00
CA VAL A 7 4.90 -7.38 -9.65
C VAL A 7 4.06 -7.37 -10.93
N GLY A 8 3.66 -8.56 -11.37
CA GLY A 8 2.70 -8.74 -12.46
C GLY A 8 1.26 -8.66 -11.96
N GLY A 9 0.36 -8.10 -12.78
CA GLY A 9 -1.07 -8.02 -12.49
C GLY A 9 -1.89 -7.92 -13.77
N SER A 10 -3.05 -8.56 -13.79
CA SER A 10 -3.93 -8.60 -14.97
C SER A 10 -4.59 -7.25 -15.28
N SER A 11 -4.48 -6.29 -14.34
CA SER A 11 -4.93 -4.91 -14.49
C SER A 11 -4.04 -3.97 -13.68
N VAL A 12 -4.07 -2.67 -14.01
CA VAL A 12 -3.36 -1.63 -13.27
C VAL A 12 -3.73 -1.65 -11.78
N ARG A 13 -5.02 -1.85 -11.45
CA ARG A 13 -5.50 -1.95 -10.07
C ARG A 13 -4.87 -3.12 -9.33
N ASP A 14 -4.71 -4.27 -9.99
CA ASP A 14 -4.10 -5.46 -9.40
C ASP A 14 -2.59 -5.29 -9.19
N CYS A 15 -1.92 -4.62 -10.13
CA CYS A 15 -0.51 -4.24 -10.02
C CYS A 15 -0.29 -3.29 -8.84
N VAL A 16 -1.07 -2.21 -8.74
CA VAL A 16 -1.01 -1.24 -7.63
C VAL A 16 -1.25 -1.93 -6.29
N ASN A 17 -2.25 -2.81 -6.19
CA ASN A 17 -2.50 -3.57 -4.96
C ASN A 17 -1.33 -4.47 -4.56
N LYS A 18 -0.70 -5.15 -5.52
CA LYS A 18 0.45 -6.02 -5.23
C LYS A 18 1.71 -5.24 -4.88
N VAL A 19 1.96 -4.11 -5.55
CA VAL A 19 3.05 -3.19 -5.19
C VAL A 19 2.82 -2.67 -3.79
N MET A 20 1.60 -2.20 -3.50
CA MET A 20 1.21 -1.73 -2.18
C MET A 20 1.35 -2.81 -1.12
N ASN A 21 0.92 -4.05 -1.34
CA ASN A 21 1.11 -5.16 -0.41
C ASN A 21 2.58 -5.50 -0.17
N ARG A 22 3.48 -5.24 -1.13
CA ARG A 22 4.92 -5.45 -0.97
C ARG A 22 5.60 -4.32 -0.21
N ILE A 23 5.16 -3.09 -0.43
CA ILE A 23 5.67 -1.88 0.25
C ILE A 23 5.12 -1.82 1.69
N MET A 24 3.84 -2.12 1.86
CA MET A 24 3.16 -2.27 3.14
C MET A 24 3.48 -3.63 3.75
N SER A 25 4.66 -3.75 4.34
CA SER A 25 5.00 -4.89 5.19
C SER A 25 4.02 -5.01 6.38
N ASN A 26 3.99 -6.17 7.06
CA ASN A 26 3.10 -6.39 8.21
C ASN A 26 3.18 -5.27 9.26
N ALA A 27 4.37 -4.73 9.53
CA ALA A 27 4.56 -3.60 10.44
C ALA A 27 3.90 -2.29 9.97
N LEU A 28 3.92 -2.03 8.66
CA LEU A 28 3.24 -0.87 8.07
C LEU A 28 1.73 -1.10 8.00
N MET A 29 1.26 -2.31 7.70
CA MET A 29 -0.17 -2.68 7.72
C MET A 29 -0.76 -2.67 9.14
N GLU A 30 0.04 -2.93 10.18
CA GLU A 30 -0.37 -2.78 11.58
C GLU A 30 -0.67 -1.32 11.91
N THR A 31 0.12 -0.40 11.36
CA THR A 31 0.04 1.03 11.66
C THR A 31 -0.90 1.79 10.72
N PHE A 32 -1.01 1.37 9.45
CA PHE A 32 -1.69 2.12 8.39
C PHE A 32 -2.75 1.27 7.68
N ASN A 33 -3.82 1.93 7.23
CA ASN A 33 -4.77 1.39 6.25
C ASN A 33 -5.19 2.51 5.28
N MET A 34 -5.94 2.19 4.22
CA MET A 34 -6.25 3.18 3.19
C MET A 34 -7.04 4.42 3.67
N ARG A 35 -7.97 4.28 4.61
CA ARG A 35 -8.89 5.36 5.02
C ARG A 35 -8.60 5.96 6.41
N GLY A 36 -7.78 5.31 7.22
CA GLY A 36 -7.67 5.53 8.65
C GLY A 36 -8.81 4.86 9.45
N GLY A 37 -8.63 4.77 10.76
CA GLY A 37 -9.65 4.31 11.72
C GLY A 37 -9.77 2.79 11.88
N GLY A 38 -10.97 2.34 12.28
CA GLY A 38 -11.27 0.96 12.63
C GLY A 38 -10.96 0.62 14.10
N GLN A 39 -11.19 -0.64 14.49
CA GLN A 39 -11.03 -1.12 15.87
C GLN A 39 -9.61 -0.90 16.44
N LEU A 40 -8.60 -0.87 15.56
CA LEU A 40 -7.20 -0.63 15.90
C LEU A 40 -6.74 0.81 15.67
N GLN A 41 -7.65 1.75 15.35
CA GLN A 41 -7.36 3.16 15.11
C GLN A 41 -6.14 3.41 14.18
N LYS A 42 -6.11 2.69 13.05
CA LYS A 42 -4.98 2.76 12.11
C LYS A 42 -4.89 4.14 11.46
N LYS A 43 -3.68 4.56 11.08
CA LYS A 43 -3.45 5.84 10.39
C LYS A 43 -3.88 5.78 8.92
N PRO A 44 -4.47 6.85 8.37
CA PRO A 44 -4.81 6.91 6.95
C PRO A 44 -3.57 6.96 6.07
N PHE A 45 -3.44 6.00 5.16
CA PHE A 45 -2.37 5.97 4.17
C PHE A 45 -2.61 6.95 3.03
N ARG A 46 -3.87 7.18 2.63
CA ARG A 46 -4.25 8.10 1.55
C ARG A 46 -3.76 9.53 1.72
N VAL A 47 -3.48 9.95 2.95
CA VAL A 47 -2.99 11.31 3.24
C VAL A 47 -1.47 11.38 3.32
N THR A 48 -0.77 10.25 3.15
CA THR A 48 0.69 10.22 3.16
C THR A 48 1.25 10.64 1.81
N ALA A 49 2.41 11.30 1.81
CA ALA A 49 3.13 11.64 0.58
C ALA A 49 3.47 10.39 -0.27
N LEU A 50 3.55 9.21 0.35
CA LEU A 50 3.78 7.97 -0.38
C LEU A 50 2.59 7.60 -1.27
N TYR A 51 1.35 7.90 -0.84
CA TYR A 51 0.17 7.67 -1.66
C TYR A 51 0.18 8.54 -2.93
N SER A 52 0.57 9.81 -2.83
CA SER A 52 0.64 10.71 -3.99
C SER A 52 1.72 10.35 -4.99
N ILE A 53 2.78 9.65 -4.55
CA ILE A 53 3.86 9.17 -5.43
C ILE A 53 3.44 7.88 -6.17
N ILE A 54 2.55 7.08 -5.58
CA ILE A 54 2.10 5.79 -6.13
C ILE A 54 0.88 5.95 -7.05
N GLN A 55 0.08 7.00 -6.87
CA GLN A 55 -1.13 7.28 -7.66
C GLN A 55 -0.81 7.75 -9.08
#